data_AF-A0AAI8MNN9-F1
#
_entry.id   AF-A0AAI8MNN9-F1
#
_cell.length_a   1.000
_cell.length_b   1.000
_cell.length_c   1.000
_cell.angle_alpha   90.00
_cell.angle_beta   90.00
_cell.angle_gamma   90.00
#
_symmetry.space_group_name_H-M   'P 1'
#
loop_
_entity.id
_entity.type
_entity.pdbx_description
1 polymer ?
#
loop_
_entity_poly.entity_id
_entity_poly.type
_entity_poly.pdbx_seq_one_letter_code
_entity_poly.pdbx_strand_id
1 'polypeptide(L)'
;MHGKILRYSNQTKNGVVVNASKKIFELRNTSWHDQRMMPSAGMLVEFRLDDNGYVITDCKASRYQSFPENGLIREIDFWRTNTDDELKSKEADAKAAIAKQIFAETNYLKLNSIQLSTPIPETIKDYFQEEFHALTAISGMEEEGQDPQTKINYIIVKPYLSKAIDYLVFNDRHITIDNFADDMQVLKKLEYSYRQFQTNTNLTPDKIYQECFLDVQYHYKGVIRAIETFNEKKLSVQNKIRVGSMELRSIQAKLDAKRGDPKALEERKVRTRAVITKAESDIKIISATIDRLKALAENFKKENLTKFEGVFNKMYEILINKTKDAMDICATHIDNKLWKLGMSSLAIKNVFFKHNINSPFCAMTFLGNHTKMLDKGKLRDNEYQVYQYYNKYMAKNAKNFLIFSDNPAFSLDLKIKIMSASKFHNVVIYHKEIEYFSAVNRQTFELIYIDSELKLQKPASIIKIGKESKKNKQTNFALLSLAQIKTFEF
;
A
#
# COMPACT_ATOMS: atom_id res chain seq x y z
N MET A 1 -19.20 16.39 2.96
CA MET A 1 -18.66 17.49 2.12
C MET A 1 -17.31 17.07 1.61
N HIS A 2 -16.89 17.61 0.46
CA HIS A 2 -15.55 17.41 -0.07
C HIS A 2 -14.63 18.61 0.20
N GLY A 3 -13.34 18.30 0.40
CA GLY A 3 -12.32 19.29 0.70
C GLY A 3 -10.92 18.83 0.34
N LYS A 4 -9.95 19.72 0.53
CA LYS A 4 -8.52 19.46 0.43
C LYS A 4 -7.82 19.94 1.69
N ILE A 5 -6.96 19.11 2.26
CA ILE A 5 -6.12 19.53 3.40
C ILE A 5 -5.10 20.55 2.87
N LEU A 6 -5.18 21.79 3.36
CA LEU A 6 -4.23 22.84 2.98
C LEU A 6 -2.92 22.71 3.75
N ARG A 7 -3.03 22.42 5.05
CA ARG A 7 -1.90 22.21 5.96
C ARG A 7 -2.30 21.24 7.07
N TYR A 8 -1.34 20.46 7.55
CA TYR A 8 -1.49 19.65 8.74
C TYR A 8 -0.12 19.50 9.40
N SER A 9 -0.03 19.64 10.72
CA SER A 9 1.19 19.38 11.47
C SER A 9 0.99 18.12 12.32
N ASN A 10 1.85 17.13 12.11
CA ASN A 10 1.89 15.92 12.91
C ASN A 10 2.40 16.19 14.32
N GLN A 11 3.13 17.29 14.55
CA GLN A 11 3.58 17.69 15.88
C GLN A 11 2.40 18.21 16.72
N THR A 12 1.63 19.16 16.18
CA THR A 12 0.51 19.79 16.90
C THR A 12 -0.80 19.03 16.76
N LYS A 13 -0.86 18.04 15.86
CA LYS A 13 -2.04 17.22 15.57
C LYS A 13 -3.25 18.04 15.08
N ASN A 14 -2.97 19.18 14.45
CA ASN A 14 -3.96 20.13 13.93
C ASN A 14 -3.65 20.50 12.48
N GLY A 15 -4.70 20.83 11.73
CA GLY A 15 -4.63 21.24 10.35
C GLY A 15 -5.85 22.01 9.89
N VAL A 16 -5.90 22.27 8.59
CA VAL A 16 -6.95 23.05 7.95
C VAL A 16 -7.37 22.38 6.65
N VAL A 17 -8.68 22.24 6.45
CA VAL A 17 -9.29 21.81 5.20
C VAL A 17 -9.95 23.00 4.52
N VAL A 18 -9.85 23.04 3.19
CA VAL A 18 -10.55 24.01 2.34
C VAL A 18 -11.50 23.30 1.38
N ASN A 19 -12.68 23.89 1.15
CA ASN A 19 -13.61 23.41 0.14
C ASN A 19 -13.47 24.18 -1.20
N ALA A 20 -14.31 23.84 -2.18
CA ALA A 20 -14.37 24.51 -3.49
C ALA A 20 -14.56 26.03 -3.39
N SER A 21 -15.33 26.49 -2.40
CA SER A 21 -15.59 27.92 -2.13
C SER A 21 -14.46 28.60 -1.34
N LYS A 22 -13.34 27.92 -1.11
CA LYS A 22 -12.20 28.38 -0.29
C LYS A 22 -12.58 28.67 1.18
N LYS A 23 -13.70 28.15 1.67
CA LYS A 23 -14.04 28.20 3.10
C LYS A 23 -13.07 27.31 3.87
N ILE A 24 -12.59 27.82 5.00
CA ILE A 24 -11.60 27.18 5.87
C ILE A 24 -12.33 26.45 7.00
N PHE A 25 -11.90 25.22 7.29
CA PHE A 25 -12.41 24.38 8.36
C PHE A 25 -11.26 23.84 9.21
N GLU A 26 -11.47 23.80 10.53
CA GLU A 26 -10.46 23.29 11.47
C GLU A 26 -10.47 21.75 11.46
N LEU A 27 -9.31 21.14 11.20
CA LEU A 27 -9.11 19.70 11.28
C LEU A 27 -8.27 19.36 12.51
N ARG A 28 -8.85 18.60 13.45
CA ARG A 28 -8.14 18.04 14.60
C ARG A 28 -7.90 16.56 14.39
N ASN A 29 -6.83 16.02 14.96
CA ASN A 29 -6.53 14.58 14.91
C ASN A 29 -7.66 13.71 15.46
N THR A 30 -8.41 14.19 16.46
CA THR A 30 -9.58 13.48 17.01
C THR A 30 -10.72 13.33 15.99
N SER A 31 -10.75 14.19 14.98
CA SER A 31 -11.77 14.15 13.91
C SER A 31 -11.31 13.32 12.71
N TRP A 32 -10.09 12.78 12.73
CA TRP A 32 -9.56 11.94 11.66
C TRP A 32 -9.87 10.47 11.92
N HIS A 33 -10.74 9.88 11.10
CA HIS A 33 -11.21 8.51 11.27
C HIS A 33 -10.72 7.55 10.17
N ASP A 34 -9.69 7.94 9.41
CA ASP A 34 -9.07 7.06 8.44
C ASP A 34 -7.90 6.26 9.03
N GLN A 35 -8.06 4.94 9.07
CA GLN A 35 -7.03 4.02 9.56
C GLN A 35 -5.93 3.75 8.51
N ARG A 36 -6.20 3.97 7.23
CA ARG A 36 -5.30 3.70 6.09
C ARG A 36 -4.24 4.76 5.94
N MET A 37 -4.67 6.02 6.09
CA MET A 37 -3.82 7.18 5.82
C MET A 37 -3.64 8.06 7.04
N MET A 38 -2.56 8.84 7.04
CA MET A 38 -2.43 10.01 7.90
C MET A 38 -2.87 11.25 7.13
N PRO A 39 -3.49 12.23 7.80
CA PRO A 39 -3.80 13.51 7.17
C PRO A 39 -2.49 14.17 6.72
N SER A 40 -2.44 14.61 5.46
CA SER A 40 -1.29 15.30 4.89
C SER A 40 -1.74 16.44 3.97
N ALA A 41 -0.88 17.45 3.83
CA ALA A 41 -1.16 18.58 2.94
C ALA A 41 -1.34 18.09 1.49
N GLY A 42 -2.32 18.68 0.80
CA GLY A 42 -2.67 18.31 -0.57
C GLY A 42 -3.68 17.18 -0.71
N MET A 43 -3.95 16.42 0.36
CA MET A 43 -4.89 15.28 0.33
C MET A 43 -6.34 15.72 0.13
N LEU A 44 -7.06 15.03 -0.74
CA LEU A 44 -8.50 15.19 -0.93
C LEU A 44 -9.26 14.40 0.15
N VAL A 45 -10.29 15.01 0.73
CA VAL A 45 -10.98 14.46 1.91
C VAL A 45 -12.49 14.55 1.78
N GLU A 46 -13.17 13.56 2.36
CA GLU A 46 -14.60 13.64 2.68
C GLU A 46 -14.71 13.93 4.17
N PHE A 47 -15.47 14.96 4.53
CA PHE A 47 -15.63 15.38 5.92
C PHE A 47 -17.06 15.84 6.26
N ARG A 48 -17.36 15.83 7.56
CA ARG A 48 -18.60 16.32 8.18
C ARG A 48 -18.27 17.41 9.19
N LEU A 49 -19.22 18.31 9.39
CA LEU A 49 -19.09 19.44 10.29
C LEU A 49 -19.90 19.24 11.56
N ASP A 50 -19.55 20.01 12.58
CA ASP A 50 -20.37 20.22 13.77
C ASP A 50 -21.60 21.08 13.46
N ASP A 51 -22.50 21.18 14.44
CA ASP A 51 -23.72 21.99 14.33
C ASP A 51 -23.42 23.49 14.10
N ASN A 52 -22.25 23.96 14.53
CA ASN A 52 -21.79 25.33 14.29
C ASN A 52 -21.20 25.56 12.89
N GLY A 53 -20.93 24.51 12.11
CA GLY A 53 -20.53 24.57 10.70
C GLY A 53 -19.10 25.05 10.44
N TYR A 54 -18.20 24.96 11.42
CA TYR A 54 -16.79 25.39 11.31
C TYR A 54 -15.78 24.33 11.71
N VAL A 55 -16.14 23.44 12.64
CA VAL A 55 -15.24 22.40 13.15
C VAL A 55 -15.57 21.08 12.48
N ILE A 56 -14.55 20.38 12.01
CA ILE A 56 -14.73 19.05 11.43
C ILE A 56 -14.95 18.04 12.56
N THR A 57 -16.04 17.28 12.48
CA THR A 57 -16.38 16.21 13.43
C THR A 57 -15.94 14.84 12.95
N ASP A 58 -15.93 14.64 11.64
CA ASP A 58 -15.53 13.38 11.00
C ASP A 58 -14.83 13.70 9.68
N CYS A 59 -13.67 13.10 9.46
CA CYS A 59 -12.82 13.32 8.30
C CYS A 59 -12.11 12.02 7.92
N LYS A 60 -12.14 11.71 6.63
CA LYS A 60 -11.37 10.60 6.06
C LYS A 60 -10.79 11.03 4.71
N ALA A 61 -9.76 10.34 4.26
CA ALA A 61 -9.29 10.56 2.90
C ALA A 61 -10.37 10.11 1.90
N SER A 62 -10.59 10.90 0.86
CA SER A 62 -11.46 10.50 -0.24
C SER A 62 -10.87 9.28 -0.95
N ARG A 63 -11.72 8.40 -1.45
CA ARG A 63 -11.32 7.32 -2.39
C ARG A 63 -10.72 7.89 -3.68
N TYR A 64 -11.09 9.11 -4.03
CA TYR A 64 -10.68 9.79 -5.26
C TYR A 64 -9.54 10.78 -4.96
N GLN A 65 -8.31 10.27 -4.84
CA GLN A 65 -7.12 11.09 -4.61
C GLN A 65 -6.53 11.70 -5.90
N SER A 66 -6.89 11.16 -7.08
CA SER A 66 -6.40 11.64 -8.38
C SER A 66 -7.48 11.46 -9.46
N PHE A 67 -7.42 12.31 -10.50
CA PHE A 67 -8.36 12.31 -11.62
C PHE A 67 -7.58 12.28 -12.94
N PRO A 68 -7.44 11.11 -13.61
CA PRO A 68 -6.74 11.01 -14.88
C PRO A 68 -7.50 11.74 -15.99
N GLU A 69 -6.78 12.24 -17.02
CA GLU A 69 -7.37 13.05 -18.10
C GLU A 69 -8.49 12.33 -18.86
N ASN A 70 -8.36 11.02 -19.05
CA ASN A 70 -9.36 10.16 -19.70
C ASN A 70 -10.27 9.42 -18.71
N GLY A 71 -10.34 9.89 -17.46
CA GLY A 71 -11.20 9.32 -16.43
C GLY A 71 -12.69 9.54 -16.69
N LEU A 72 -13.53 8.62 -16.21
CA LEU A 72 -15.01 8.75 -16.30
C LEU A 72 -15.56 9.89 -15.44
N ILE A 73 -14.80 10.31 -14.43
CA ILE A 73 -15.09 11.41 -13.52
C ILE A 73 -13.91 12.38 -13.52
N ARG A 74 -14.20 13.67 -13.34
CA ARG A 74 -13.19 14.73 -13.32
C ARG A 74 -13.13 15.37 -11.93
N GLU A 75 -12.05 16.09 -11.65
CA GLU A 75 -11.89 16.79 -10.37
C GLU A 75 -13.05 17.78 -10.11
N ILE A 76 -13.60 18.41 -11.15
CA ILE A 76 -14.78 19.27 -11.02
C ILE A 76 -16.01 18.53 -10.49
N ASP A 77 -16.13 17.23 -10.75
CA ASP A 77 -17.21 16.42 -10.18
C ASP A 77 -17.03 16.23 -8.69
N PHE A 78 -15.80 16.02 -8.22
CA PHE A 78 -15.47 15.95 -6.78
C PHE A 78 -15.87 17.21 -6.05
N TRP A 79 -15.57 18.38 -6.62
CA TRP A 79 -15.94 19.66 -6.02
C TRP A 79 -17.44 19.95 -6.03
N ARG A 80 -18.21 19.29 -6.90
CA ARG A 80 -19.67 19.48 -7.05
C ARG A 80 -20.50 18.51 -6.22
N THR A 81 -19.90 17.43 -5.73
CA THR A 81 -20.57 16.43 -4.88
C THR A 81 -20.19 16.62 -3.43
N ASN A 82 -21.00 16.04 -2.54
CA ASN A 82 -20.78 16.13 -1.10
C ASN A 82 -20.17 14.86 -0.49
N THR A 83 -20.25 13.73 -1.19
CA THR A 83 -19.83 12.42 -0.70
C THR A 83 -19.14 11.60 -1.80
N ASP A 84 -18.27 10.68 -1.39
CA ASP A 84 -17.63 9.74 -2.33
C ASP A 84 -18.68 8.80 -2.96
N ASP A 85 -19.79 8.53 -2.29
CA ASP A 85 -20.87 7.67 -2.81
C ASP A 85 -21.61 8.34 -3.99
N GLU A 86 -21.78 9.66 -3.98
CA GLU A 86 -22.31 10.41 -5.12
C GLU A 86 -21.37 10.33 -6.35
N LEU A 87 -20.06 10.38 -6.12
CA LEU A 87 -19.07 10.20 -7.20
C LEU A 87 -19.10 8.80 -7.77
N LYS A 88 -19.20 7.79 -6.89
CA LYS A 88 -19.35 6.40 -7.29
C LYS A 88 -20.60 6.18 -8.14
N SER A 89 -21.71 6.83 -7.80
CA SER A 89 -22.94 6.79 -8.60
C SER A 89 -22.74 7.40 -9.99
N LYS A 90 -22.11 8.57 -10.08
CA LYS A 90 -21.80 9.19 -11.39
C LYS A 90 -20.91 8.32 -12.27
N GLU A 91 -19.90 7.70 -11.67
CA GLU A 91 -19.02 6.76 -12.38
C GLU A 91 -19.82 5.55 -12.90
N ALA A 92 -20.73 5.01 -12.09
CA ALA A 92 -21.61 3.91 -12.49
C ALA A 92 -22.56 4.31 -13.63
N ASP A 93 -23.11 5.53 -13.62
CA ASP A 93 -23.96 6.06 -14.69
C ASP A 93 -23.18 6.18 -16.02
N ALA A 94 -21.93 6.67 -15.95
CA ALA A 94 -21.05 6.74 -17.12
C ALA A 94 -20.76 5.34 -17.69
N LYS A 95 -20.45 4.36 -16.84
CA LYS A 95 -20.28 2.95 -17.24
C LYS A 95 -21.54 2.37 -17.87
N ALA A 96 -22.71 2.68 -17.31
CA ALA A 96 -23.99 2.23 -17.84
C ALA A 96 -24.31 2.83 -19.22
N ALA A 97 -23.92 4.08 -19.47
CA ALA A 97 -24.07 4.73 -20.77
C ALA A 97 -23.23 4.02 -21.85
N ILE A 98 -21.98 3.68 -21.54
CA ILE A 98 -21.09 2.90 -22.43
C ILE A 98 -21.71 1.54 -22.74
N ALA A 99 -22.18 0.82 -21.71
CA ALA A 99 -22.82 -0.48 -21.88
C ALA A 99 -24.08 -0.39 -22.77
N LYS A 100 -24.87 0.69 -22.64
CA LYS A 100 -26.05 0.94 -23.48
C LYS A 100 -25.69 1.18 -24.95
N GLN A 101 -24.61 1.90 -25.21
CA GLN A 101 -24.11 2.14 -26.57
C GLN A 101 -23.66 0.83 -27.23
N ILE A 102 -22.82 0.05 -26.55
CA ILE A 102 -22.35 -1.25 -27.04
C ILE A 102 -23.54 -2.18 -27.33
N PHE A 103 -24.55 -2.16 -26.47
CA PHE A 103 -25.77 -2.93 -26.68
C PHE A 103 -26.52 -2.53 -27.96
N ALA A 104 -26.64 -1.23 -28.25
CA ALA A 104 -27.34 -0.74 -29.44
C ALA A 104 -26.60 -1.09 -30.75
N GLU A 105 -25.27 -1.11 -30.74
CA GLU A 105 -24.44 -1.33 -31.94
C GLU A 105 -24.25 -2.83 -32.27
N THR A 106 -24.42 -3.72 -31.29
CA THR A 106 -24.09 -5.16 -31.44
C THR A 106 -25.21 -5.95 -32.11
N ASN A 107 -24.89 -6.69 -33.19
CA ASN A 107 -25.83 -7.63 -33.81
C ASN A 107 -25.84 -9.00 -33.10
N TYR A 108 -26.69 -9.13 -32.07
CA TYR A 108 -26.80 -10.35 -31.28
C TYR A 108 -27.28 -11.60 -32.04
N LEU A 109 -27.95 -11.45 -33.19
CA LEU A 109 -28.40 -12.58 -33.99
C LEU A 109 -27.24 -13.32 -34.67
N LYS A 110 -26.10 -12.63 -34.91
CA LYS A 110 -24.92 -13.18 -35.61
C LYS A 110 -23.67 -13.30 -34.72
N LEU A 111 -23.79 -13.03 -33.42
CA LEU A 111 -22.66 -12.92 -32.51
C LEU A 111 -22.00 -14.28 -32.19
N ASN A 112 -20.79 -14.56 -32.66
CA ASN A 112 -20.17 -15.88 -32.44
C ASN A 112 -19.21 -15.95 -31.24
N SER A 113 -18.78 -14.80 -30.70
CA SER A 113 -17.89 -14.72 -29.53
C SER A 113 -18.12 -13.42 -28.77
N ILE A 114 -17.77 -13.42 -27.49
CA ILE A 114 -17.81 -12.23 -26.62
C ILE A 114 -16.38 -11.71 -26.47
N GLN A 115 -16.13 -10.47 -26.87
CA GLN A 115 -14.83 -9.82 -26.72
C GLN A 115 -14.62 -9.30 -25.30
N LEU A 116 -13.36 -9.29 -24.84
CA LEU A 116 -12.99 -8.64 -23.58
C LEU A 116 -13.07 -7.13 -23.76
N SER A 117 -13.80 -6.46 -22.86
CA SER A 117 -13.82 -4.99 -22.79
C SER A 117 -12.58 -4.48 -22.05
N THR A 118 -12.21 -5.17 -20.97
CA THR A 118 -10.99 -4.89 -20.20
C THR A 118 -10.20 -6.19 -20.01
N PRO A 119 -8.88 -6.21 -20.30
CA PRO A 119 -8.01 -7.35 -20.02
C PRO A 119 -8.00 -7.75 -18.53
N ILE A 120 -7.83 -9.05 -18.27
CA ILE A 120 -7.71 -9.61 -16.91
C ILE A 120 -6.62 -8.90 -16.07
N PRO A 121 -5.37 -8.71 -16.57
CA PRO A 121 -4.32 -8.09 -15.76
C PRO A 121 -4.63 -6.65 -15.39
N GLU A 122 -5.31 -5.89 -16.26
CA GLU A 122 -5.71 -4.51 -16.00
C GLU A 122 -6.78 -4.45 -14.92
N THR A 123 -7.77 -5.34 -14.97
CA THR A 123 -8.80 -5.43 -13.92
C THR A 123 -8.19 -5.73 -12.55
N ILE A 124 -7.22 -6.66 -12.49
CA ILE A 124 -6.55 -7.00 -11.23
C ILE A 124 -5.69 -5.82 -10.73
N LYS A 125 -5.04 -5.08 -11.65
CA LYS A 125 -4.32 -3.86 -11.30
C LYS A 125 -5.24 -2.78 -10.74
N ASP A 126 -6.40 -2.58 -11.34
CA ASP A 126 -7.41 -1.62 -10.88
C ASP A 126 -7.95 -2.03 -9.50
N TYR A 127 -8.15 -3.33 -9.25
CA TYR A 127 -8.55 -3.83 -7.94
C TYR A 127 -7.49 -3.55 -6.85
N PHE A 128 -6.20 -3.74 -7.15
CA PHE A 128 -5.08 -3.49 -6.24
C PHE A 128 -4.44 -2.10 -6.45
N GLN A 129 -5.20 -1.13 -6.97
CA GLN A 129 -4.64 0.16 -7.37
C GLN A 129 -4.02 0.90 -6.17
N GLU A 130 -4.65 0.84 -4.99
CA GLU A 130 -4.13 1.45 -3.77
C GLU A 130 -2.76 0.85 -3.38
N GLU A 131 -2.62 -0.47 -3.47
CA GLU A 131 -1.38 -1.20 -3.20
C GLU A 131 -0.29 -0.86 -4.21
N PHE A 132 -0.62 -0.84 -5.50
CA PHE A 132 0.33 -0.46 -6.54
C PHE A 132 0.81 0.98 -6.37
N HIS A 133 -0.09 1.92 -6.06
CA HIS A 133 0.29 3.31 -5.77
C HIS A 133 1.22 3.40 -4.55
N ALA A 134 0.93 2.65 -3.48
CA ALA A 134 1.80 2.60 -2.30
C ALA A 134 3.19 2.05 -2.64
N LEU A 135 3.27 1.04 -3.49
CA LEU A 135 4.55 0.50 -3.98
C LEU A 135 5.32 1.50 -4.85
N THR A 136 4.64 2.26 -5.72
CA THR A 136 5.34 3.30 -6.52
C THR A 136 5.86 4.46 -5.68
N ALA A 137 5.27 4.71 -4.50
CA ALA A 137 5.70 5.80 -3.63
C ALA A 137 7.08 5.58 -2.99
N ILE A 138 7.64 4.38 -3.06
CA ILE A 138 9.00 4.09 -2.58
C ILE A 138 10.08 4.46 -3.61
N SER A 139 9.70 4.77 -4.85
CA SER A 139 10.64 5.15 -5.90
C SER A 139 11.44 6.38 -5.47
N GLY A 140 12.77 6.25 -5.35
CA GLY A 140 13.67 7.29 -4.84
C GLY A 140 14.04 7.17 -3.35
N MET A 141 13.41 6.27 -2.59
CA MET A 141 13.84 5.94 -1.22
C MET A 141 14.98 4.91 -1.18
N GLU A 142 15.17 4.17 -2.27
CA GLU A 142 16.29 3.26 -2.47
C GLU A 142 17.57 4.08 -2.65
N GLU A 143 18.52 3.97 -1.71
CA GLU A 143 19.83 4.59 -1.88
C GLU A 143 20.64 3.77 -2.90
N GLU A 144 21.17 4.41 -3.94
CA GLU A 144 22.04 3.75 -4.93
C GLU A 144 23.23 3.08 -4.21
N GLY A 145 23.44 1.78 -4.45
CA GLY A 145 24.53 1.02 -3.85
C GLY A 145 24.26 0.45 -2.44
N GLN A 146 23.04 0.59 -1.89
CA GLN A 146 22.70 -0.07 -0.64
C GLN A 146 22.62 -1.60 -0.83
N ASP A 147 23.50 -2.34 -0.15
CA ASP A 147 23.46 -3.80 -0.13
C ASP A 147 22.11 -4.26 0.49
N PRO A 148 21.33 -5.14 -0.17
CA PRO A 148 20.12 -5.74 0.40
C PRO A 148 20.27 -6.25 1.84
N GLN A 149 21.48 -6.61 2.24
CA GLN A 149 21.83 -7.12 3.57
C GLN A 149 21.82 -6.04 4.68
N THR A 150 21.80 -4.77 4.30
CA THR A 150 21.73 -3.63 5.23
C THR A 150 20.30 -3.19 5.54
N LYS A 151 19.31 -3.74 4.82
CA LYS A 151 17.88 -3.45 5.05
C LYS A 151 17.42 -3.95 6.40
N ILE A 152 16.67 -3.13 7.12
CA ILE A 152 16.03 -3.54 8.37
C ILE A 152 14.70 -4.23 8.09
N ASN A 153 14.33 -5.21 8.91
CA ASN A 153 13.03 -5.85 8.86
C ASN A 153 12.03 -4.99 9.63
N TYR A 154 11.10 -4.35 8.91
CA TYR A 154 10.15 -3.41 9.51
C TYR A 154 9.30 -4.07 10.59
N ILE A 155 8.79 -5.28 10.34
CA ILE A 155 7.90 -5.99 11.28
C ILE A 155 8.57 -6.17 12.64
N ILE A 156 9.86 -6.51 12.65
CA ILE A 156 10.66 -6.70 13.87
C ILE A 156 11.06 -5.36 14.49
N VAL A 157 11.48 -4.39 13.67
CA VAL A 157 12.13 -3.16 14.15
C VAL A 157 11.13 -2.05 14.47
N LYS A 158 9.88 -2.13 14.00
CA LYS A 158 8.84 -1.10 14.14
C LYS A 158 8.74 -0.45 15.54
N PRO A 159 8.67 -1.20 16.66
CA PRO A 159 8.56 -0.58 17.99
C PRO A 159 9.79 0.26 18.35
N TYR A 160 10.96 -0.18 17.90
CA TYR A 160 12.25 0.47 18.18
C TYR A 160 12.49 1.66 17.26
N LEU A 161 12.03 1.61 16.01
CA LEU A 161 12.03 2.74 15.09
C LEU A 161 11.17 3.89 15.66
N SER A 162 9.95 3.58 16.09
CA SER A 162 9.05 4.56 16.70
C SER A 162 9.66 5.17 17.97
N LYS A 163 10.17 4.31 18.86
CA LYS A 163 10.84 4.74 20.11
C LYS A 163 12.05 5.64 19.85
N ALA A 164 12.81 5.37 18.80
CA ALA A 164 13.99 6.16 18.46
C ALA A 164 13.62 7.54 17.90
N ILE A 165 12.59 7.61 17.05
CA ILE A 165 12.03 8.89 16.56
C ILE A 165 11.48 9.71 17.72
N ASP A 166 10.67 9.10 18.59
CA ASP A 166 10.09 9.78 19.75
C ASP A 166 11.19 10.32 20.69
N TYR A 167 12.24 9.53 20.92
CA TYR A 167 13.39 9.96 21.70
C TYR A 167 14.12 11.14 21.05
N LEU A 168 14.29 11.14 19.72
CA LEU A 168 14.92 12.25 19.01
C LEU A 168 14.13 13.54 19.14
N VAL A 169 12.84 13.50 18.82
CA VAL A 169 11.93 14.66 18.88
C VAL A 169 11.76 15.18 20.30
N PHE A 170 11.77 14.30 21.31
CA PHE A 170 11.69 14.71 22.71
C PHE A 170 12.94 15.47 23.17
N ASN A 171 14.13 15.03 22.75
CA ASN A 171 15.39 15.61 23.21
C ASN A 171 15.83 16.83 22.38
N ASP A 172 15.54 16.88 21.09
CA ASP A 172 15.91 18.00 20.22
C ASP A 172 14.67 18.73 19.69
N ARG A 173 14.39 19.91 20.24
CA ARG A 173 13.22 20.73 19.88
C ARG A 173 13.23 21.25 18.44
N HIS A 174 14.38 21.26 17.76
CA HIS A 174 14.49 21.69 16.37
C HIS A 174 14.10 20.58 15.39
N ILE A 175 14.07 19.33 15.85
CA ILE A 175 13.67 18.17 15.06
C ILE A 175 12.25 17.83 15.46
N THR A 176 11.33 17.90 14.51
CA THR A 176 9.91 17.61 14.75
C THR A 176 9.51 16.32 14.05
N ILE A 177 8.38 15.75 14.46
CA ILE A 177 7.83 14.58 13.77
C ILE A 177 7.47 14.89 12.30
N ASP A 178 7.26 16.16 11.96
CA ASP A 178 7.01 16.61 10.59
C ASP A 178 8.19 16.31 9.65
N ASN A 179 9.42 16.20 10.19
CA ASN A 179 10.58 15.76 9.41
C ASN A 179 10.42 14.33 8.86
N PHE A 180 9.57 13.49 9.44
CA PHE A 180 9.35 12.09 9.06
C PHE A 180 7.95 11.83 8.48
N ALA A 181 7.11 12.86 8.35
CA ALA A 181 5.69 12.72 8.07
C ALA A 181 5.39 11.97 6.77
N ASP A 182 6.04 12.36 5.67
CA ASP A 182 5.82 11.78 4.35
C ASP A 182 6.24 10.30 4.30
N ASP A 183 7.43 10.00 4.84
CA ASP A 183 7.97 8.63 4.91
C ASP A 183 7.07 7.74 5.76
N MET A 184 6.63 8.24 6.92
CA MET A 184 5.70 7.54 7.81
C MET A 184 4.32 7.34 7.16
N GLN A 185 3.88 8.25 6.30
CA GLN A 185 2.62 8.11 5.57
C GLN A 185 2.71 6.98 4.54
N VAL A 186 3.81 6.89 3.79
CA VAL A 186 4.08 5.78 2.88
C VAL A 186 4.12 4.46 3.65
N LEU A 187 4.86 4.42 4.77
CA LEU A 187 4.97 3.24 5.61
C LEU A 187 3.62 2.79 6.18
N LYS A 188 2.76 3.73 6.60
CA LYS A 188 1.41 3.44 7.11
C LYS A 188 0.53 2.82 6.01
N LYS A 189 0.59 3.33 4.78
CA LYS A 189 -0.14 2.77 3.64
C LYS A 189 0.30 1.33 3.35
N LEU A 190 1.62 1.11 3.25
CA LEU A 190 2.19 -0.22 3.02
C LEU A 190 1.83 -1.20 4.14
N GLU A 191 1.91 -0.77 5.40
CA GLU A 191 1.53 -1.60 6.55
C GLU A 191 0.03 -1.94 6.52
N TYR A 192 -0.83 -0.98 6.19
CA TYR A 192 -2.26 -1.24 6.06
C TYR A 192 -2.53 -2.31 5.00
N SER A 193 -1.96 -2.16 3.80
CA SER A 193 -2.08 -3.15 2.72
C SER A 193 -1.53 -4.53 3.14
N TYR A 194 -0.37 -4.57 3.79
CA TYR A 194 0.22 -5.82 4.27
C TYR A 194 -0.68 -6.53 5.29
N ARG A 195 -1.26 -5.78 6.25
CA ARG A 195 -2.23 -6.33 7.21
C ARG A 195 -3.45 -6.88 6.50
N GLN A 196 -4.01 -6.15 5.52
CA GLN A 196 -5.14 -6.64 4.74
C GLN A 196 -4.83 -7.97 4.05
N PHE A 197 -3.63 -8.13 3.50
CA PHE A 197 -3.21 -9.41 2.92
C PHE A 197 -3.12 -10.56 3.94
N GLN A 198 -2.73 -10.27 5.18
CA GLN A 198 -2.64 -11.26 6.25
C GLN A 198 -3.99 -11.63 6.86
N THR A 199 -4.92 -10.66 6.96
CA THR A 199 -6.20 -10.84 7.65
C THR A 199 -7.35 -11.25 6.75
N ASN A 200 -7.30 -10.93 5.45
CA ASN A 200 -8.38 -11.27 4.52
C ASN A 200 -8.31 -12.74 4.09
N THR A 201 -8.72 -13.64 4.99
CA THR A 201 -8.96 -15.06 4.70
C THR A 201 -10.15 -15.29 3.76
N ASN A 202 -11.00 -14.28 3.56
CA ASN A 202 -12.23 -14.36 2.74
C ASN A 202 -12.06 -13.82 1.30
N LEU A 203 -10.84 -13.48 0.88
CA LEU A 203 -10.58 -12.91 -0.43
C LEU A 203 -10.57 -14.02 -1.49
N THR A 204 -11.74 -14.42 -1.96
CA THR A 204 -11.88 -15.47 -2.98
C THR A 204 -11.75 -14.85 -4.38
N PRO A 205 -10.91 -15.43 -5.27
CA PRO A 205 -10.80 -14.97 -6.65
C PRO A 205 -12.15 -14.94 -7.38
N ASP A 206 -13.04 -15.89 -7.11
CA ASP A 206 -14.39 -15.96 -7.68
C ASP A 206 -15.24 -14.73 -7.32
N LYS A 207 -15.21 -14.26 -6.07
CA LYS A 207 -15.98 -13.09 -5.67
C LYS A 207 -15.49 -11.83 -6.40
N ILE A 208 -14.18 -11.64 -6.47
CA ILE A 208 -13.57 -10.49 -7.17
C ILE A 208 -13.82 -10.59 -8.68
N TYR A 209 -13.78 -11.79 -9.23
CA TYR A 209 -14.14 -12.04 -10.62
C TYR A 209 -15.57 -11.58 -10.91
N GLN A 210 -16.53 -11.93 -10.06
CA GLN A 210 -17.93 -11.54 -10.24
C GLN A 210 -18.17 -10.05 -10.01
N GLU A 211 -17.62 -9.47 -8.94
CA GLU A 211 -17.89 -8.09 -8.53
C GLU A 211 -17.07 -7.05 -9.31
N CYS A 212 -15.86 -7.39 -9.75
CA CYS A 212 -14.94 -6.44 -10.40
C CYS A 212 -14.72 -6.78 -11.87
N PHE A 213 -14.34 -8.02 -12.20
CA PHE A 213 -14.02 -8.37 -13.59
C PHE A 213 -15.26 -8.35 -14.48
N LEU A 214 -16.33 -9.07 -14.14
CA LEU A 214 -17.56 -9.08 -14.94
C LEU A 214 -18.25 -7.70 -14.97
N ASP A 215 -18.04 -6.85 -13.97
CA ASP A 215 -18.62 -5.51 -13.92
C ASP A 215 -18.08 -4.62 -15.05
N VAL A 216 -16.80 -4.76 -15.40
CA VAL A 216 -16.17 -3.99 -16.46
C VAL A 216 -16.27 -4.64 -17.85
N GLN A 217 -16.84 -5.86 -17.95
CA GLN A 217 -17.06 -6.52 -19.25
C GLN A 217 -18.39 -6.07 -19.90
N TYR A 218 -18.36 -4.92 -20.56
CA TYR A 218 -19.54 -4.34 -21.22
C TYR A 218 -20.14 -5.20 -22.33
N HIS A 219 -19.31 -5.87 -23.15
CA HIS A 219 -19.81 -6.79 -24.19
C HIS A 219 -20.56 -7.98 -23.58
N TYR A 220 -20.06 -8.53 -22.48
CA TYR A 220 -20.72 -9.61 -21.74
C TYR A 220 -22.06 -9.13 -21.15
N LYS A 221 -22.08 -7.96 -20.49
CA LYS A 221 -23.33 -7.36 -19.98
C LYS A 221 -24.36 -7.13 -21.10
N GLY A 222 -23.90 -6.70 -22.28
CA GLY A 222 -24.75 -6.56 -23.46
C GLY A 222 -25.41 -7.88 -23.87
N VAL A 223 -24.68 -9.00 -23.83
CA VAL A 223 -25.26 -10.34 -24.11
C VAL A 223 -26.32 -10.73 -23.08
N ILE A 224 -26.09 -10.50 -21.79
CA ILE A 224 -27.08 -10.78 -20.73
C ILE A 224 -28.37 -9.99 -20.97
N ARG A 225 -28.24 -8.69 -21.25
CA ARG A 225 -29.38 -7.84 -21.62
C ARG A 225 -30.09 -8.29 -22.90
N ALA A 226 -29.34 -8.81 -23.87
CA ALA A 226 -29.91 -9.34 -25.11
C ALA A 226 -30.74 -10.59 -24.84
N ILE A 227 -30.27 -11.49 -23.97
CA ILE A 227 -31.01 -12.67 -23.53
C ILE A 227 -32.34 -12.26 -22.89
N GLU A 228 -32.34 -11.27 -21.99
CA GLU A 228 -33.56 -10.72 -21.38
C GLU A 228 -34.52 -10.17 -22.44
N THR A 229 -34.02 -9.34 -23.36
CA THR A 229 -34.82 -8.74 -24.45
C THR A 229 -35.43 -9.83 -25.37
N PHE A 230 -34.66 -10.87 -25.69
CA PHE A 230 -35.16 -11.99 -26.49
C PHE A 230 -36.17 -12.85 -25.72
N ASN A 231 -36.03 -13.03 -24.41
CA ASN A 231 -37.02 -13.71 -23.58
C ASN A 231 -38.35 -12.94 -23.54
N GLU A 232 -38.31 -11.62 -23.37
CA GLU A 232 -39.50 -10.75 -23.44
C GLU A 232 -40.16 -10.83 -24.83
N LYS A 233 -39.35 -10.78 -25.90
CA LYS A 233 -39.84 -10.95 -27.27
C LYS A 233 -40.47 -12.33 -27.48
N LYS A 234 -39.87 -13.39 -26.95
CA LYS A 234 -40.41 -14.75 -26.99
C LYS A 234 -41.80 -14.80 -26.32
N LEU A 235 -41.93 -14.22 -25.13
CA LEU A 235 -43.19 -14.16 -24.40
C LEU A 235 -44.26 -13.37 -25.18
N SER A 236 -43.88 -12.24 -25.79
CA SER A 236 -44.78 -11.45 -26.64
C SER A 236 -45.29 -12.25 -27.85
N VAL A 237 -44.40 -12.98 -28.53
CA VAL A 237 -44.77 -13.82 -29.69
C VAL A 237 -45.61 -15.03 -29.26
N GLN A 238 -45.31 -15.65 -28.11
CA GLN A 238 -46.15 -16.71 -27.52
C GLN A 238 -47.58 -16.22 -27.23
N ASN A 239 -47.71 -15.00 -26.71
CA ASN A 239 -49.02 -14.38 -26.51
C ASN A 239 -49.77 -14.14 -27.82
N LYS A 240 -49.06 -13.74 -28.90
CA LYS A 240 -49.67 -13.63 -30.24
C LYS A 240 -50.21 -14.97 -30.74
N ILE A 241 -49.49 -16.07 -30.54
CA ILE A 241 -49.95 -17.42 -30.90
C ILE A 241 -51.20 -17.80 -30.10
N ARG A 242 -51.20 -17.53 -28.79
CA ARG A 242 -52.34 -17.82 -27.90
C ARG A 242 -53.58 -17.06 -28.34
N VAL A 243 -53.47 -15.75 -28.57
CA VAL A 243 -54.57 -14.89 -29.03
C VAL A 243 -55.05 -15.32 -30.42
N GLY A 244 -54.13 -15.56 -31.36
CA GLY A 244 -54.48 -16.04 -32.70
C GLY A 244 -55.20 -17.39 -32.68
N SER A 245 -54.79 -18.30 -31.79
CA SER A 245 -55.42 -19.60 -31.62
C SER A 245 -56.83 -19.49 -31.02
N MET A 246 -57.04 -18.57 -30.08
CA MET A 246 -58.39 -18.27 -29.57
C MET A 246 -59.28 -17.66 -30.66
N GLU A 247 -58.72 -16.75 -31.48
CA GLU A 247 -59.44 -16.16 -32.61
C GLU A 247 -59.81 -17.23 -33.64
N LEU A 248 -58.91 -18.17 -33.97
CA LEU A 248 -59.22 -19.29 -34.87
C LEU A 248 -60.36 -20.17 -34.33
N ARG A 249 -60.36 -20.48 -33.04
CA ARG A 249 -61.48 -21.22 -32.41
C ARG A 249 -62.79 -20.45 -32.51
N SER A 250 -62.76 -19.13 -32.30
CA SER A 250 -63.94 -18.27 -32.41
C SER A 250 -64.46 -18.19 -33.86
N ILE A 251 -63.56 -18.05 -34.84
CA ILE A 251 -63.93 -18.05 -36.27
C ILE A 251 -64.54 -19.41 -36.66
N GLN A 252 -63.93 -20.51 -36.24
CA GLN A 252 -64.43 -21.86 -36.51
C GLN A 252 -65.83 -22.05 -35.91
N ALA A 253 -66.06 -21.65 -34.64
CA ALA A 253 -67.37 -21.73 -34.01
C ALA A 253 -68.45 -20.89 -34.74
N LYS A 254 -68.08 -19.72 -35.30
CA LYS A 254 -69.01 -18.88 -36.09
C LYS A 254 -69.36 -19.52 -37.45
N LEU A 255 -68.38 -20.13 -38.11
CA LEU A 255 -68.58 -20.89 -39.34
C LEU A 255 -69.50 -22.10 -39.10
N ASP A 256 -69.24 -22.87 -38.04
CA ASP A 256 -70.03 -24.06 -37.68
C ASP A 256 -71.49 -23.67 -37.32
N ALA A 257 -71.66 -22.53 -36.64
CA ALA A 257 -72.98 -21.98 -36.29
C ALA A 257 -73.69 -21.25 -37.44
N LYS A 258 -73.10 -21.19 -38.65
CA LYS A 258 -73.61 -20.43 -39.82
C LYS A 258 -73.95 -18.97 -39.52
N ARG A 259 -73.17 -18.31 -38.65
CA ARG A 259 -73.36 -16.90 -38.24
C ARG A 259 -72.32 -15.99 -38.90
N GLY A 260 -72.78 -15.04 -39.71
CA GLY A 260 -71.94 -14.05 -40.42
C GLY A 260 -71.68 -14.42 -41.89
N ASP A 261 -70.84 -13.64 -42.59
CA ASP A 261 -70.46 -13.90 -43.98
C ASP A 261 -69.37 -15.01 -44.06
N PRO A 262 -69.66 -16.18 -44.66
CA PRO A 262 -68.73 -17.29 -44.75
C PRO A 262 -67.44 -16.96 -45.52
N LYS A 263 -67.51 -16.14 -46.57
CA LYS A 263 -66.32 -15.78 -47.37
C LYS A 263 -65.35 -14.93 -46.54
N ALA A 264 -65.88 -13.89 -45.89
CA ALA A 264 -65.08 -13.02 -45.04
C ALA A 264 -64.46 -13.76 -43.84
N LEU A 265 -65.19 -14.71 -43.24
CA LEU A 265 -64.69 -15.53 -42.13
C LEU A 265 -63.56 -16.48 -42.57
N GLU A 266 -63.66 -17.09 -43.76
CA GLU A 266 -62.62 -18.01 -44.23
C GLU A 266 -61.34 -17.26 -44.68
N GLU A 267 -61.47 -16.08 -45.29
CA GLU A 267 -60.32 -15.20 -45.55
C GLU A 267 -59.61 -14.77 -44.26
N ARG A 268 -60.39 -14.44 -43.22
CA ARG A 268 -59.83 -14.07 -41.91
C ARG A 268 -59.11 -15.25 -41.26
N LYS A 269 -59.68 -16.46 -41.35
CA LYS A 269 -59.06 -17.69 -40.86
C LYS A 269 -57.71 -17.99 -41.53
N VAL A 270 -57.63 -17.83 -42.86
CA VAL A 270 -56.37 -18.00 -43.62
C VAL A 270 -55.32 -16.99 -43.15
N ARG A 271 -55.71 -15.71 -42.98
CA ARG A 271 -54.83 -14.66 -42.46
C ARG A 271 -54.33 -14.97 -41.05
N THR A 272 -55.22 -15.34 -40.13
CA THR A 272 -54.85 -15.68 -38.75
C THR A 272 -53.94 -16.92 -38.69
N ARG A 273 -54.19 -17.95 -39.52
CA ARG A 273 -53.27 -19.11 -39.65
C ARG A 273 -51.88 -18.68 -40.10
N ALA A 274 -51.77 -17.86 -41.14
CA ALA A 274 -50.47 -17.38 -41.63
C ALA A 274 -49.69 -16.59 -40.57
N VAL A 275 -50.38 -15.77 -39.76
CA VAL A 275 -49.78 -15.05 -38.63
C VAL A 275 -49.25 -16.02 -37.57
N ILE A 276 -50.01 -17.07 -37.23
CA ILE A 276 -49.58 -18.09 -36.26
C ILE A 276 -48.37 -18.86 -36.79
N THR A 277 -48.40 -19.34 -38.03
CA THR A 277 -47.27 -20.07 -38.62
C THR A 277 -45.99 -19.23 -38.65
N LYS A 278 -46.09 -17.94 -38.97
CA LYS A 278 -44.96 -17.02 -38.89
C LYS A 278 -44.47 -16.85 -37.45
N ALA A 279 -45.37 -16.67 -36.49
CA ALA A 279 -45.03 -16.54 -35.08
C ALA A 279 -44.37 -17.81 -34.51
N GLU A 280 -44.80 -19.01 -34.93
CA GLU A 280 -44.17 -20.27 -34.56
C GLU A 280 -42.74 -20.39 -35.11
N SER A 281 -42.52 -19.97 -36.36
CA SER A 281 -41.18 -19.89 -36.96
C SER A 281 -40.28 -18.90 -36.19
N ASP A 282 -40.81 -17.71 -35.88
CA ASP A 282 -40.09 -16.69 -35.11
C ASP A 282 -39.69 -17.20 -33.72
N ILE A 283 -40.54 -17.98 -33.04
CA ILE A 283 -40.20 -18.60 -31.74
C ILE A 283 -39.03 -19.56 -31.85
N LYS A 284 -38.96 -20.37 -32.92
CA LYS A 284 -37.85 -21.31 -33.12
C LYS A 284 -36.53 -20.55 -33.27
N ILE A 285 -36.53 -19.49 -34.07
CA ILE A 285 -35.35 -18.63 -34.27
C ILE A 285 -34.95 -17.94 -32.96
N ILE A 286 -35.92 -17.36 -32.24
CA ILE A 286 -35.66 -16.67 -30.96
C ILE A 286 -35.13 -17.66 -29.92
N SER A 287 -35.70 -18.85 -29.81
CA SER A 287 -35.25 -19.85 -28.83
C SER A 287 -33.83 -20.33 -29.12
N ALA A 288 -33.53 -20.67 -30.38
CA ALA A 288 -32.17 -21.02 -30.80
C ALA A 288 -31.17 -19.88 -30.54
N THR A 289 -31.59 -18.63 -30.72
CA THR A 289 -30.77 -17.46 -30.40
C THR A 289 -30.49 -17.36 -28.90
N ILE A 290 -31.52 -17.49 -28.06
CA ILE A 290 -31.38 -17.46 -26.60
C ILE A 290 -30.41 -18.54 -26.12
N ASP A 291 -30.58 -19.78 -26.58
CA ASP A 291 -29.75 -20.91 -26.15
C ASP A 291 -28.28 -20.70 -26.56
N ARG A 292 -28.05 -20.21 -27.78
CA ARG A 292 -26.71 -19.84 -28.26
C ARG A 292 -26.09 -18.72 -27.42
N LEU A 293 -26.83 -17.66 -27.12
CA LEU A 293 -26.33 -16.54 -26.30
C LEU A 293 -26.04 -16.98 -24.86
N LYS A 294 -26.87 -17.84 -24.27
CA LYS A 294 -26.62 -18.44 -22.94
C LYS A 294 -25.35 -19.28 -22.94
N ALA A 295 -25.16 -20.13 -23.94
CA ALA A 295 -23.94 -20.94 -24.07
C ALA A 295 -22.69 -20.06 -24.20
N LEU A 296 -22.76 -18.98 -25.00
CA LEU A 296 -21.66 -18.01 -25.12
C LEU A 296 -21.36 -17.31 -23.80
N ALA A 297 -22.39 -16.89 -23.05
CA ALA A 297 -22.23 -16.23 -21.76
C ALA A 297 -21.58 -17.15 -20.71
N GLU A 298 -22.01 -18.40 -20.63
CA GLU A 298 -21.46 -19.38 -19.67
C GLU A 298 -20.03 -19.81 -20.04
N ASN A 299 -19.75 -20.02 -21.32
CA ASN A 299 -18.38 -20.30 -21.78
C ASN A 299 -17.45 -19.11 -21.48
N PHE A 300 -17.90 -17.88 -21.74
CA PHE A 300 -17.13 -16.68 -21.43
C PHE A 300 -16.81 -16.58 -19.94
N LYS A 301 -17.76 -16.88 -19.05
CA LYS A 301 -17.50 -16.90 -17.60
C LYS A 301 -16.46 -17.95 -17.25
N LYS A 302 -16.68 -19.20 -17.67
CA LYS A 302 -15.86 -20.33 -17.26
C LYS A 302 -14.41 -20.19 -17.74
N GLU A 303 -14.21 -19.84 -19.01
CA GLU A 303 -12.87 -19.71 -19.59
C GLU A 303 -12.07 -18.56 -18.96
N ASN A 304 -12.72 -17.43 -18.70
CA ASN A 304 -12.05 -16.27 -18.13
C ASN A 304 -11.84 -16.42 -16.62
N LEU A 305 -12.70 -17.15 -15.89
CA LEU A 305 -12.53 -17.41 -14.46
C LEU A 305 -11.23 -18.18 -14.19
N THR A 306 -11.00 -19.29 -14.89
CA THR A 306 -9.76 -20.09 -14.69
C THR A 306 -8.50 -19.28 -15.02
N LYS A 307 -8.54 -18.45 -16.07
CA LYS A 307 -7.43 -17.52 -16.40
C LYS A 307 -7.27 -16.45 -15.32
N PHE A 308 -8.37 -15.89 -14.83
CA PHE A 308 -8.38 -14.87 -13.78
C PHE A 308 -7.78 -15.41 -12.49
N GLU A 309 -8.19 -16.59 -12.03
CA GLU A 309 -7.66 -17.23 -10.82
C GLU A 309 -6.14 -17.43 -10.89
N GLY A 310 -5.63 -17.94 -12.02
CA GLY A 310 -4.19 -18.15 -12.21
C GLY A 310 -3.39 -16.84 -12.15
N VAL A 311 -3.86 -15.79 -12.83
CA VAL A 311 -3.19 -14.48 -12.82
C VAL A 311 -3.32 -13.81 -11.45
N PHE A 312 -4.50 -13.88 -10.83
CA PHE A 312 -4.79 -13.30 -9.53
C PHE A 312 -3.88 -13.87 -8.44
N ASN A 313 -3.82 -15.20 -8.30
CA ASN A 313 -3.02 -15.85 -7.25
C ASN A 313 -1.53 -15.50 -7.38
N LYS A 314 -1.01 -15.51 -8.61
CA LYS A 314 0.38 -15.13 -8.87
C LYS A 314 0.65 -13.65 -8.54
N MET A 315 -0.26 -12.76 -8.92
CA MET A 315 -0.12 -11.33 -8.64
C MET A 315 -0.25 -11.04 -7.15
N TYR A 316 -1.15 -11.71 -6.46
CA TYR A 316 -1.36 -11.60 -5.02
C TYR A 316 -0.10 -11.99 -4.23
N GLU A 317 0.52 -13.13 -4.53
CA GLU A 317 1.76 -13.55 -3.90
C GLU A 317 2.91 -12.56 -4.15
N ILE A 318 3.03 -12.07 -5.38
CA ILE A 318 4.02 -11.05 -5.74
C ILE A 318 3.77 -9.77 -4.95
N LEU A 319 2.52 -9.30 -4.85
CA LEU A 319 2.14 -8.10 -4.11
C LEU A 319 2.47 -8.22 -2.62
N ILE A 320 2.19 -9.36 -1.99
CA ILE A 320 2.55 -9.59 -0.58
C ILE A 320 4.06 -9.42 -0.37
N ASN A 321 4.86 -10.13 -1.18
CA ASN A 321 6.31 -10.12 -1.05
C ASN A 321 6.90 -8.74 -1.35
N LYS A 322 6.39 -8.06 -2.39
CA LYS A 322 6.80 -6.69 -2.75
C LYS A 322 6.40 -5.67 -1.70
N THR A 323 5.21 -5.79 -1.10
CA THR A 323 4.77 -4.90 -0.03
C THR A 323 5.65 -5.06 1.21
N LYS A 324 6.03 -6.30 1.54
CA LYS A 324 6.96 -6.56 2.65
C LYS A 324 8.35 -5.95 2.39
N ASP A 325 8.93 -6.18 1.22
CA ASP A 325 10.23 -5.59 0.85
C ASP A 325 10.16 -4.06 0.80
N ALA A 326 9.06 -3.48 0.30
CA ALA A 326 8.82 -2.05 0.30
C ALA A 326 8.75 -1.45 1.71
N MET A 327 8.11 -2.14 2.67
CA MET A 327 8.14 -1.73 4.07
C MET A 327 9.57 -1.75 4.64
N ASP A 328 10.36 -2.78 4.33
CA ASP A 328 11.75 -2.89 4.79
C ASP A 328 12.63 -1.77 4.20
N ILE A 329 12.44 -1.42 2.91
CA ILE A 329 13.09 -0.28 2.26
C ILE A 329 12.73 1.03 2.94
N CYS A 330 11.43 1.32 3.08
CA CYS A 330 10.95 2.57 3.68
C CYS A 330 11.41 2.69 5.14
N ALA A 331 11.32 1.62 5.93
CA ALA A 331 11.83 1.61 7.30
C ALA A 331 13.35 1.87 7.37
N THR A 332 14.13 1.29 6.44
CA THR A 332 15.57 1.53 6.33
C THR A 332 15.87 2.98 5.98
N HIS A 333 15.10 3.58 5.07
CA HIS A 333 15.21 4.99 4.70
C HIS A 333 14.96 5.90 5.91
N ILE A 334 13.87 5.65 6.65
CA ILE A 334 13.56 6.39 7.88
C ILE A 334 14.66 6.23 8.92
N ASP A 335 15.18 5.01 9.13
CA ASP A 335 16.27 4.75 10.08
C ASP A 335 17.57 5.48 9.68
N ASN A 336 17.89 5.55 8.39
CA ASN A 336 19.04 6.33 7.89
C ASN A 336 18.86 7.83 8.15
N LYS A 337 17.67 8.35 7.91
CA LYS A 337 17.33 9.75 8.15
C LYS A 337 17.38 10.08 9.65
N LEU A 338 16.83 9.20 10.48
CA LEU A 338 16.91 9.23 11.94
C LEU A 338 18.37 9.26 12.40
N TRP A 339 19.22 8.41 11.83
CA TRP A 339 20.64 8.37 12.15
C TRP A 339 21.35 9.67 11.77
N LYS A 340 21.18 10.17 10.54
CA LYS A 340 21.79 11.44 10.09
C LYS A 340 21.38 12.60 11.00
N LEU A 341 20.10 12.70 11.36
CA LEU A 341 19.59 13.74 12.25
C LEU A 341 20.07 13.57 13.71
N GLY A 342 20.03 12.34 14.23
CA GLY A 342 20.46 12.04 15.60
C GLY A 342 21.95 12.26 15.82
N MET A 343 22.80 11.89 14.85
CA MET A 343 24.25 12.09 14.94
C MET A 343 24.66 13.55 14.78
N SER A 344 23.88 14.38 14.07
CA SER A 344 24.12 15.82 13.95
C SER A 344 23.58 16.63 15.14
N SER A 345 22.56 16.12 15.84
CA SER A 345 21.94 16.79 16.99
C SER A 345 22.89 16.96 18.19
N LEU A 346 23.10 18.22 18.61
CA LEU A 346 23.87 18.53 19.82
C LEU A 346 23.18 18.04 21.11
N ALA A 347 21.84 18.05 21.13
CA ALA A 347 21.08 17.56 22.27
C ALA A 347 21.29 16.06 22.48
N ILE A 348 21.24 15.27 21.41
CA ILE A 348 21.53 13.83 21.45
C ILE A 348 22.96 13.55 21.87
N LYS A 349 23.94 14.30 21.35
CA LYS A 349 25.35 14.21 21.79
C LYS A 349 25.48 14.35 23.31
N ASN A 350 24.75 15.29 23.88
CA ASN A 350 24.83 15.64 25.30
C ASN A 350 24.02 14.74 26.23
N VAL A 351 22.98 14.06 25.74
CA VAL A 351 22.10 13.22 26.58
C VAL A 351 22.35 11.74 26.33
N PHE A 352 22.29 11.30 25.07
CA PHE A 352 22.32 9.89 24.72
C PHE A 352 23.71 9.26 24.91
N PHE A 353 24.76 9.89 24.39
CA PHE A 353 26.11 9.29 24.40
C PHE A 353 26.83 9.37 25.74
N LYS A 354 26.34 10.18 26.69
CA LYS A 354 26.85 10.20 28.07
C LYS A 354 26.57 8.90 28.83
N HIS A 355 25.57 8.11 28.41
CA HIS A 355 25.25 6.81 29.02
C HIS A 355 26.15 5.66 28.56
N ASN A 356 27.36 5.94 28.06
CA ASN A 356 28.33 4.95 27.57
C ASN A 356 27.76 3.98 26.50
N ILE A 357 26.93 4.51 25.60
CA ILE A 357 26.32 3.74 24.50
C ILE A 357 27.34 3.59 23.37
N ASN A 358 27.69 2.36 23.00
CA ASN A 358 28.77 2.06 22.03
C ASN A 358 28.31 1.93 20.58
N SER A 359 27.07 2.29 20.29
CA SER A 359 26.44 2.17 18.96
C SER A 359 25.82 3.51 18.54
N PRO A 360 25.71 3.78 17.23
CA PRO A 360 25.20 5.06 16.72
C PRO A 360 23.71 5.25 17.06
N PHE A 361 23.21 6.48 16.92
CA PHE A 361 21.80 6.77 17.19
C PHE A 361 20.91 6.26 16.05
N CYS A 362 20.41 5.02 16.14
CA CYS A 362 19.51 4.40 15.16
C CYS A 362 18.60 3.37 15.83
N ALA A 363 17.56 2.90 15.14
CA ALA A 363 16.59 1.94 15.65
C ALA A 363 17.24 0.64 16.15
N MET A 364 18.30 0.18 15.48
CA MET A 364 19.04 -1.02 15.88
C MET A 364 19.73 -0.87 17.24
N THR A 365 20.12 0.34 17.64
CA THR A 365 20.68 0.60 18.98
C THR A 365 19.63 0.47 20.07
N PHE A 366 18.41 0.95 19.81
CA PHE A 366 17.29 0.78 20.74
C PHE A 366 16.89 -0.70 20.86
N LEU A 367 16.88 -1.43 19.74
CA LEU A 367 16.69 -2.88 19.73
C LEU A 367 17.81 -3.60 20.51
N GLY A 368 19.08 -3.22 20.29
CA GLY A 368 20.23 -3.79 21.00
C GLY A 368 20.20 -3.56 22.51
N ASN A 369 19.72 -2.40 22.95
CA ASN A 369 19.53 -2.14 24.37
C ASN A 369 18.42 -2.99 24.98
N HIS A 370 17.34 -3.23 24.23
CA HIS A 370 16.28 -4.13 24.66
C HIS A 370 16.78 -5.58 24.76
N THR A 371 17.48 -6.09 23.73
CA THR A 371 17.97 -7.49 23.73
C THR A 371 18.97 -7.78 24.83
N LYS A 372 19.73 -6.78 25.29
CA LYS A 372 20.62 -6.91 26.47
C LYS A 372 19.86 -7.12 27.79
N MET A 373 18.62 -6.64 27.89
CA MET A 373 17.80 -6.76 29.10
C MET A 373 17.00 -8.06 29.16
N LEU A 374 16.96 -8.84 28.07
CA LEU A 374 16.20 -10.08 28.01
C LEU A 374 16.92 -11.22 28.75
N ASP A 375 16.14 -12.05 29.47
CA ASP A 375 16.64 -13.30 30.05
C ASP A 375 16.76 -14.37 28.96
N LYS A 376 18.01 -14.66 28.56
CA LYS A 376 18.34 -15.60 27.50
C LYS A 376 17.87 -17.03 27.79
N GLY A 377 17.68 -17.39 29.05
CA GLY A 377 17.20 -18.71 29.47
C GLY A 377 15.68 -18.87 29.40
N LYS A 378 14.92 -17.78 29.18
CA LYS A 378 13.44 -17.77 29.25
C LYS A 378 12.79 -17.01 28.10
N LEU A 379 13.46 -16.92 26.95
CA LEU A 379 12.92 -16.21 25.78
C LEU A 379 11.69 -16.91 25.23
N ARG A 380 10.59 -16.17 25.04
CA ARG A 380 9.44 -16.63 24.25
C ARG A 380 9.76 -16.60 22.76
N ASP A 381 8.98 -17.31 21.93
CA ASP A 381 9.22 -17.45 20.49
C ASP A 381 9.43 -16.10 19.77
N ASN A 382 8.60 -15.09 20.06
CA ASN A 382 8.74 -13.76 19.46
C ASN A 382 10.00 -13.02 19.96
N GLU A 383 10.31 -13.10 21.25
CA GLU A 383 11.51 -12.48 21.84
C GLU A 383 12.79 -13.14 21.32
N TYR A 384 12.72 -14.46 21.08
CA TYR A 384 13.80 -15.23 20.49
C TYR A 384 14.06 -14.83 19.04
N GLN A 385 13.00 -14.66 18.22
CA GLN A 385 13.15 -14.16 16.84
C GLN A 385 13.79 -12.77 16.80
N VAL A 386 13.35 -11.86 17.67
CA VAL A 386 13.93 -10.51 17.81
C VAL A 386 15.41 -10.57 18.19
N TYR A 387 15.76 -11.40 19.18
CA TYR A 387 17.13 -11.62 19.62
C TYR A 387 18.02 -12.19 18.50
N GLN A 388 17.55 -13.23 17.80
CA GLN A 388 18.28 -13.82 16.68
C GLN A 388 18.50 -12.82 15.55
N TYR A 389 17.46 -12.07 15.19
CA TYR A 389 17.52 -11.06 14.15
C TYR A 389 18.59 -10.01 14.45
N TYR A 390 18.58 -9.44 15.67
CA TYR A 390 19.57 -8.45 16.08
C TYR A 390 21.01 -8.99 15.97
N ASN A 391 21.28 -10.18 16.52
CA ASN A 391 22.62 -10.73 16.52
C ASN A 391 23.11 -11.06 15.10
N LYS A 392 22.24 -11.61 14.24
CA LYS A 392 22.57 -11.91 12.84
C LYS A 392 22.87 -10.63 12.06
N TYR A 393 22.07 -9.59 12.25
CA TYR A 393 22.26 -8.29 11.59
C TYR A 393 23.58 -7.63 12.02
N MET A 394 23.85 -7.58 13.32
CA MET A 394 25.06 -6.96 13.84
C MET A 394 26.33 -7.74 13.50
N ALA A 395 26.30 -9.07 13.57
CA ALA A 395 27.46 -9.90 13.21
C ALA A 395 27.91 -9.71 11.75
N LYS A 396 26.97 -9.36 10.87
CA LYS A 396 27.21 -9.22 9.44
C LYS A 396 27.64 -7.81 9.04
N ASN A 397 27.00 -6.79 9.62
CA ASN A 397 27.13 -5.42 9.16
C ASN A 397 28.04 -4.57 10.05
N ALA A 398 28.14 -4.86 11.35
CA ALA A 398 28.78 -3.96 12.30
C ALA A 398 30.31 -4.03 12.25
N LYS A 399 30.95 -2.87 12.16
CA LYS A 399 32.39 -2.70 12.33
C LYS A 399 32.68 -2.12 13.71
N ASN A 400 33.72 -2.62 14.37
CA ASN A 400 34.07 -2.17 15.71
C ASN A 400 35.35 -1.35 15.68
N PHE A 401 35.31 -0.18 16.29
CA PHE A 401 36.41 0.74 16.47
C PHE A 401 36.67 0.91 17.97
N LEU A 402 37.92 1.20 18.32
CA LEU A 402 38.33 1.42 19.69
C LEU A 402 39.01 2.78 19.81
N ILE A 403 38.69 3.52 20.87
CA ILE A 403 39.38 4.74 21.28
C ILE A 403 40.05 4.51 22.62
N PHE A 404 41.34 4.81 22.71
CA PHE A 404 42.09 4.86 23.96
C PHE A 404 42.51 6.30 24.26
N SER A 405 41.95 6.90 25.31
CA SER A 405 42.24 8.27 25.73
C SER A 405 41.86 8.45 27.20
N ASP A 406 42.54 9.34 27.93
CA ASP A 406 42.14 9.80 29.26
C ASP A 406 41.38 11.14 29.20
N ASN A 407 41.17 11.70 28.00
CA ASN A 407 40.46 12.94 27.74
C ASN A 407 38.99 12.68 27.31
N PRO A 408 38.00 13.09 28.12
CA PRO A 408 36.58 12.90 27.80
C PRO A 408 36.11 13.64 26.54
N ALA A 409 36.65 14.83 26.26
CA ALA A 409 36.27 15.61 25.08
C ALA A 409 36.80 14.97 23.79
N PHE A 410 38.07 14.54 23.79
CA PHE A 410 38.66 13.77 22.70
C PHE A 410 37.83 12.51 22.40
N SER A 411 37.52 11.77 23.46
CA SER A 411 36.78 10.52 23.42
C SER A 411 35.39 10.68 22.79
N LEU A 412 34.62 11.68 23.24
CA LEU A 412 33.25 11.90 22.77
C LEU A 412 33.22 12.42 21.33
N ASP A 413 34.06 13.41 20.99
CA ASP A 413 34.07 14.02 19.66
C ASP A 413 34.49 13.01 18.58
N LEU A 414 35.55 12.24 18.83
CA LEU A 414 36.00 11.23 17.88
C LEU A 414 34.99 10.08 17.74
N LYS A 415 34.37 9.65 18.85
CA LYS A 415 33.31 8.64 18.83
C LYS A 415 32.15 9.07 17.95
N ILE A 416 31.68 10.29 18.12
CA ILE A 416 30.60 10.85 17.32
C ILE A 416 31.01 10.92 15.85
N LYS A 417 32.24 11.38 15.52
CA LYS A 417 32.72 11.43 14.14
C LYS A 417 32.73 10.05 13.47
N ILE A 418 33.30 9.04 14.11
CA ILE A 418 33.33 7.66 13.58
C ILE A 418 31.91 7.13 13.35
N MET A 419 31.01 7.33 14.32
CA MET A 419 29.60 6.90 14.25
C MET A 419 28.76 7.70 13.25
N SER A 420 29.20 8.91 12.88
CA SER A 420 28.57 9.75 11.86
C SER A 420 29.00 9.38 10.45
N ALA A 421 30.15 8.70 10.29
CA ALA A 421 30.60 8.20 9.01
C ALA A 421 29.77 6.99 8.52
N SER A 422 29.29 6.14 9.44
CA SER A 422 28.40 5.04 9.10
C SER A 422 27.55 4.59 10.30
N LYS A 423 26.29 4.25 10.02
CA LYS A 423 25.36 3.66 10.99
C LYS A 423 25.78 2.27 11.49
N PHE A 424 26.81 1.69 10.91
CA PHE A 424 27.34 0.38 11.27
C PHE A 424 28.63 0.43 12.09
N HIS A 425 29.12 1.62 12.42
CA HIS A 425 30.32 1.78 13.22
C HIS A 425 29.99 1.80 14.71
N ASN A 426 30.41 0.76 15.42
CA ASN A 426 30.41 0.73 16.88
C ASN A 426 31.74 1.25 17.41
N VAL A 427 31.70 2.03 18.48
CA VAL A 427 32.90 2.60 19.10
C VAL A 427 32.91 2.31 20.59
N VAL A 428 33.94 1.61 21.04
CA VAL A 428 34.23 1.37 22.46
C VAL A 428 35.35 2.29 22.92
N ILE A 429 35.25 2.80 24.13
CA ILE A 429 36.25 3.72 24.71
C ILE A 429 36.82 3.07 25.96
N TYR A 430 38.15 3.10 26.07
CA TYR A 430 38.86 2.64 27.26
C TYR A 430 39.82 3.72 27.76
N HIS A 431 39.88 3.86 29.08
CA HIS A 431 40.74 4.82 29.77
C HIS A 431 41.87 4.13 30.55
N LYS A 432 41.72 2.82 30.80
CA LYS A 432 42.67 2.01 31.56
C LYS A 432 43.28 0.94 30.68
N GLU A 433 44.60 0.77 30.78
CA GLU A 433 45.35 -0.24 30.04
C GLU A 433 44.85 -1.66 30.27
N ILE A 434 44.44 -2.01 31.49
CA ILE A 434 43.93 -3.36 31.82
C ILE A 434 42.65 -3.68 31.02
N GLU A 435 41.74 -2.70 30.93
CA GLU A 435 40.48 -2.85 30.21
C GLU A 435 40.73 -2.92 28.70
N TYR A 436 41.62 -2.06 28.19
CA TYR A 436 42.09 -2.09 26.81
C TYR A 436 42.73 -3.43 26.44
N PHE A 437 43.66 -3.94 27.26
CA PHE A 437 44.32 -5.23 27.09
C PHE A 437 43.29 -6.37 26.99
N SER A 438 42.28 -6.36 27.87
CA SER A 438 41.20 -7.36 27.84
C SER A 438 40.41 -7.28 26.53
N ALA A 439 40.07 -6.06 26.09
CA ALA A 439 39.27 -5.82 24.90
C ALA A 439 39.98 -6.29 23.61
N VAL A 440 41.24 -5.89 23.40
CA VAL A 440 42.02 -6.25 22.20
C VAL A 440 42.33 -7.75 22.11
N ASN A 441 42.20 -8.49 23.20
CA ASN A 441 42.33 -9.96 23.17
C ASN A 441 41.00 -10.68 22.92
N ARG A 442 39.85 -10.04 23.20
CA ARG A 442 38.52 -10.65 23.06
C ARG A 442 37.86 -10.35 21.72
N GLN A 443 38.11 -9.19 21.15
CA GLN A 443 37.41 -8.68 19.96
C GLN A 443 38.39 -8.16 18.91
N THR A 444 38.03 -8.31 17.64
CA THR A 444 38.76 -7.70 16.51
C THR A 444 38.20 -6.32 16.21
N PHE A 445 39.08 -5.35 16.00
CA PHE A 445 38.77 -3.98 15.66
C PHE A 445 39.26 -3.65 14.25
N GLU A 446 38.50 -2.82 13.55
CA GLU A 446 38.86 -2.32 12.22
C GLU A 446 40.05 -1.36 12.32
N LEU A 447 39.98 -0.44 13.28
CA LEU A 447 40.99 0.56 13.52
C LEU A 447 40.96 0.96 15.00
N ILE A 448 42.15 1.15 15.57
CA ILE A 448 42.34 1.57 16.97
C ILE A 448 42.91 2.98 16.98
N TYR A 449 42.18 3.90 17.59
CA TYR A 449 42.59 5.29 17.78
C TYR A 449 43.18 5.49 19.17
N ILE A 450 44.34 6.15 19.22
CA ILE A 450 45.03 6.45 20.47
C ILE A 450 45.28 7.96 20.51
N ASP A 451 44.99 8.54 21.66
CA ASP A 451 45.30 9.94 21.94
C ASP A 451 46.82 10.16 21.94
N SER A 452 47.31 11.13 21.17
CA SER A 452 48.73 11.49 21.17
C SER A 452 49.18 12.16 22.47
N GLU A 453 48.24 12.73 23.23
CA GLU A 453 48.48 13.59 24.40
C GLU A 453 48.07 12.90 25.72
N LEU A 454 48.16 11.57 25.79
CA LEU A 454 47.89 10.81 27.02
C LEU A 454 48.72 11.33 28.20
N LYS A 455 48.06 11.58 29.34
CA LYS A 455 48.72 12.10 30.55
C LYS A 455 49.29 10.98 31.40
N LEU A 456 48.58 9.85 31.46
CA LEU A 456 48.90 8.75 32.39
C LEU A 456 49.83 7.69 31.79
N GLN A 457 49.90 7.59 30.46
CA GLN A 457 50.55 6.48 29.76
C GLN A 457 51.22 6.95 28.47
N LYS A 458 52.22 6.20 27.99
CA LYS A 458 52.88 6.52 26.72
C LYS A 458 52.10 5.90 25.55
N PRO A 459 51.71 6.66 24.51
CA PRO A 459 50.96 6.09 23.38
C PRO A 459 51.65 4.88 22.72
N ALA A 460 53.00 4.89 22.67
CA ALA A 460 53.79 3.78 22.14
C ALA A 460 53.60 2.46 22.90
N SER A 461 53.42 2.48 24.23
CA SER A 461 53.19 1.26 25.01
C SER A 461 51.81 0.67 24.73
N ILE A 462 50.81 1.52 24.53
CA ILE A 462 49.44 1.10 24.18
C ILE A 462 49.37 0.50 22.77
N ILE A 463 50.11 1.06 21.81
CA ILE A 463 50.26 0.48 20.47
C ILE A 463 50.91 -0.90 20.57
N LYS A 464 51.99 -1.03 21.35
CA LYS A 464 52.69 -2.30 21.54
C LYS A 464 51.75 -3.39 22.05
N ILE A 465 50.97 -3.08 23.09
CA ILE A 465 49.97 -4.01 23.66
C ILE A 465 48.95 -4.46 22.60
N GLY A 466 48.46 -3.54 21.77
CA GLY A 466 47.53 -3.85 20.70
C GLY A 466 48.12 -4.79 19.64
N LYS A 467 49.36 -4.51 19.19
CA LYS A 467 50.08 -5.31 18.19
C LYS A 467 50.48 -6.70 18.70
N GLU A 468 50.69 -6.85 20.00
CA GLU A 468 51.01 -8.14 20.64
C GLU A 468 49.75 -8.95 20.99
N SER A 469 48.55 -8.37 20.84
CA SER A 469 47.29 -9.04 21.18
C SER A 469 46.98 -10.26 20.30
N LYS A 470 46.12 -11.15 20.78
CA LYS A 470 45.73 -12.36 20.03
C LYS A 470 44.97 -12.06 18.74
N LYS A 471 44.12 -11.03 18.74
CA LYS A 471 43.13 -10.78 17.67
C LYS A 471 43.40 -9.53 16.82
N ASN A 472 44.30 -8.63 17.23
CA ASN A 472 44.52 -7.34 16.56
C ASN A 472 45.97 -7.10 16.14
N LYS A 473 46.75 -8.17 15.88
CA LYS A 473 48.16 -8.05 15.47
C LYS A 473 48.36 -7.23 14.20
N GLN A 474 47.42 -7.34 13.27
CA GLN A 474 47.42 -6.69 11.96
C GLN A 474 46.50 -5.47 11.89
N THR A 475 45.87 -5.09 13.01
CA THR A 475 44.98 -3.93 13.04
C THR A 475 45.81 -2.65 12.96
N ASN A 476 45.32 -1.68 12.18
CA ASN A 476 45.98 -0.39 12.06
C ASN A 476 45.78 0.45 13.33
N PHE A 477 46.73 1.33 13.62
CA PHE A 477 46.68 2.25 14.75
C PHE A 477 46.80 3.68 14.25
N ALA A 478 45.87 4.54 14.64
CA ALA A 478 45.89 5.96 14.33
C ALA A 478 46.18 6.75 15.60
N LEU A 479 47.23 7.58 15.55
CA LEU A 479 47.60 8.47 16.64
C LEU A 479 47.09 9.87 16.31
N LEU A 480 46.19 10.42 17.13
CA LEU A 480 45.54 11.71 16.89
C LEU A 480 45.59 12.60 18.12
N SER A 481 45.72 13.90 17.91
CA SER A 481 45.50 14.96 18.90
C SER A 481 44.08 15.53 18.81
N LEU A 482 43.65 16.27 19.83
CA LEU A 482 42.34 16.93 19.83
C LEU A 482 42.18 17.94 18.68
N ALA A 483 43.26 18.63 18.31
CA ALA A 483 43.24 19.56 17.19
C ALA A 483 43.02 18.84 15.85
N GLN A 484 43.66 17.69 15.66
CA GLN A 484 43.53 16.87 14.45
C GLN A 484 42.14 16.27 14.30
N ILE A 485 41.45 15.94 15.41
CA ILE A 485 40.06 15.47 15.34
C ILE A 485 39.21 16.48 14.58
N LYS A 486 39.36 17.80 14.81
CA LYS A 486 38.48 18.81 14.19
C LYS A 486 38.57 18.80 12.66
N THR A 487 39.76 18.63 12.11
CA THR A 487 40.04 18.61 10.66
C THR A 487 40.01 17.21 10.05
N PHE A 488 39.80 16.16 10.84
CA PHE A 488 39.76 14.77 10.35
C PHE A 488 38.49 14.49 9.54
N GLU A 489 38.67 14.04 8.29
CA GLU A 489 37.65 13.54 7.38
C GLU A 489 37.82 12.03 7.15
N PHE A 490 36.70 11.32 6.93
CA PHE A 490 36.61 9.86 6.88
C PHE A 490 36.49 9.33 5.46
#